data_AF-A0A6A3I3J9-F1
#
_entry.id   AF-A0A6A3I3J9-F1
#
_cell.length_a   1.000
_cell.length_b   1.000
_cell.length_c   1.000
_cell.angle_alpha   90.00
_cell.angle_beta   90.00
_cell.angle_gamma   90.00
#
_symmetry.space_group_name_H-M   'P 1'
#
loop_
_entity.id
_entity.type
_entity.pdbx_description
1 polymer ?
#
loop_
_entity_poly.entity_id
_entity_poly.type
_entity_poly.pdbx_seq_one_letter_code
_entity_poly.pdbx_strand_id
1 'polypeptide(L)'
;MHCRDTHYIAGIVRAGTTDFGVIRKQVDMLRSLKLPSLVAWSQNDEFMEEEIPRELARLCHPGPRLAFAGGGHNVQKTRAEQVAGALTRWIEDVLTEDTEGEQQSTQSLP
;
A
#
# COMPACT_ATOMS: atom_id res chain seq x y z
N MET A 1 -28.18 16.10 5.19
CA MET A 1 -27.18 17.04 4.64
C MET A 1 -25.82 16.42 4.91
N HIS A 2 -25.21 15.80 3.91
CA HIS A 2 -24.27 14.69 4.08
C HIS A 2 -22.82 15.17 4.01
N CYS A 3 -22.02 14.75 4.99
CA CYS A 3 -20.60 15.04 5.19
C CYS A 3 -19.72 14.47 4.05
N ARG A 4 -19.65 15.14 2.90
CA ARG A 4 -18.67 14.84 1.82
C ARG A 4 -17.58 15.91 1.73
N ASP A 5 -17.91 17.16 1.99
CA ASP A 5 -17.00 18.30 1.81
C ASP A 5 -15.79 18.29 2.77
N THR A 6 -15.99 17.83 4.02
CA THR A 6 -14.90 17.79 5.03
C THR A 6 -13.82 16.77 4.66
N HIS A 7 -14.19 15.62 4.08
CA HIS A 7 -13.23 14.59 3.69
C HIS A 7 -12.36 15.02 2.51
N TYR A 8 -12.96 15.74 1.56
CA TYR A 8 -12.27 16.30 0.40
C TYR A 8 -11.22 17.35 0.82
N ILE A 9 -11.59 18.33 1.65
CA ILE A 9 -10.66 19.34 2.15
C ILE A 9 -9.54 18.71 2.98
N ALA A 10 -9.87 17.75 3.84
CA ALA A 10 -8.85 17.01 4.60
C ALA A 10 -7.90 16.21 3.69
N GLY A 11 -8.39 15.68 2.58
CA GLY A 11 -7.58 15.03 1.55
C GLY A 11 -6.60 16.00 0.88
N ILE A 12 -7.07 17.17 0.44
CA ILE A 12 -6.22 18.21 -0.16
C ILE A 12 -5.16 18.69 0.81
N VAL A 13 -5.53 18.98 2.07
CA VAL A 13 -4.56 19.43 3.07
C VAL A 13 -3.50 18.37 3.27
N ARG A 14 -3.87 17.10 3.44
CA ARG A 14 -2.90 16.01 3.58
C ARG A 14 -1.96 15.93 2.38
N ALA A 15 -2.49 15.95 1.15
CA ALA A 15 -1.67 15.92 -0.05
C ALA A 15 -0.72 17.12 -0.12
N GLY A 16 -1.23 18.33 0.16
CA GLY A 16 -0.45 19.57 0.11
C GLY A 16 0.58 19.73 1.22
N THR A 17 0.38 19.10 2.38
CA THR A 17 1.34 19.11 3.50
C THR A 17 2.27 17.89 3.52
N THR A 18 2.08 16.92 2.62
CA THR A 18 2.92 15.72 2.58
C THR A 18 4.29 16.07 2.02
N ASP A 19 5.34 15.86 2.82
CA ASP A 19 6.73 15.92 2.35
C ASP A 19 7.12 14.58 1.71
N PHE A 20 7.01 14.51 0.39
CA PHE A 20 7.42 13.35 -0.39
C PHE A 20 8.93 13.07 -0.33
N GLY A 21 9.75 14.07 0.01
CA GLY A 21 11.19 13.89 0.23
C GLY A 21 11.48 13.04 1.45
N VAL A 22 10.69 13.19 2.52
CA VAL A 22 10.78 12.33 3.71
C VAL A 22 10.34 10.90 3.38
N ILE A 23 9.26 10.73 2.61
CA ILE A 23 8.79 9.39 2.18
C ILE A 23 9.89 8.69 1.37
N ARG A 24 10.53 9.37 0.42
CA ARG A 24 11.64 8.79 -0.36
C ARG A 24 12.79 8.32 0.53
N LYS A 25 13.22 9.13 1.49
CA LYS A 25 14.27 8.75 2.45
C LYS A 25 13.89 7.50 3.27
N GLN A 26 12.62 7.39 3.66
CA GLN A 26 12.13 6.21 4.36
C GLN A 26 12.18 4.97 3.46
N VAL A 27 11.73 5.09 2.21
CA VAL A 27 11.78 3.97 1.25
C VAL A 27 13.23 3.54 0.98
N ASP A 28 14.15 4.48 0.80
CA ASP A 28 15.58 4.18 0.60
C ASP A 28 16.16 3.43 1.81
N MET A 29 15.82 3.88 3.03
CA MET A 29 16.22 3.22 4.26
C MET A 29 15.67 1.78 4.35
N LEU A 30 14.36 1.59 4.16
CA LEU A 30 13.72 0.26 4.18
C LEU A 30 14.36 -0.67 3.14
N ARG A 31 14.65 -0.15 1.94
CA ARG A 31 15.30 -0.90 0.88
C ARG A 31 16.74 -1.29 1.23
N SER A 32 17.52 -0.37 1.81
CA SER A 32 18.90 -0.66 2.24
C SER A 32 18.97 -1.74 3.32
N LEU A 33 17.97 -1.80 4.20
CA LEU A 33 17.84 -2.83 5.23
C LEU A 33 17.22 -4.12 4.69
N LYS A 34 16.86 -4.17 3.41
CA LYS A 34 16.12 -5.25 2.78
C LYS A 34 14.85 -5.64 3.55
N LEU A 35 14.20 -4.64 4.17
CA LEU A 35 13.02 -4.91 4.97
C LEU A 35 11.85 -5.22 4.03
N PRO A 36 11.31 -6.46 4.04
CA PRO A 36 10.28 -6.85 3.11
C PRO A 36 9.03 -6.00 3.37
N SER A 37 8.28 -5.69 2.31
CA SER A 37 7.15 -4.77 2.39
C SER A 37 5.90 -5.38 1.76
N LEU A 38 4.75 -5.18 2.38
CA LEU A 38 3.43 -5.41 1.79
C LEU A 38 2.81 -4.06 1.43
N VAL A 39 2.31 -3.93 0.21
CA VAL A 39 1.62 -2.72 -0.25
C VAL A 39 0.24 -3.12 -0.76
N ALA A 40 -0.80 -2.50 -0.21
CA ALA A 40 -2.19 -2.77 -0.56
C ALA A 40 -2.94 -1.46 -0.83
N TRP A 41 -3.69 -1.38 -1.92
CA TRP A 41 -4.45 -0.19 -2.31
C TRP A 41 -5.71 -0.56 -3.08
N SER A 42 -6.61 0.41 -3.24
CA SER A 42 -7.79 0.27 -4.10
C SER A 42 -7.61 1.04 -5.40
N GLN A 43 -8.07 0.46 -6.51
CA GLN A 43 -8.08 1.09 -7.82
C GLN A 43 -9.18 2.15 -7.94
N ASN A 44 -10.16 2.16 -7.02
CA ASN A 44 -11.23 3.16 -6.98
C ASN A 44 -11.08 4.12 -5.78
N ASP A 45 -9.85 4.35 -5.31
CA ASP A 45 -9.57 5.34 -4.28
C ASP A 45 -9.82 6.77 -4.80
N GLU A 46 -10.79 7.46 -4.20
CA GLU A 46 -11.18 8.82 -4.60
C GLU A 46 -10.14 9.90 -4.20
N PHE A 47 -9.18 9.58 -3.33
CA PHE A 47 -8.19 10.53 -2.83
C PHE A 47 -6.77 10.25 -3.30
N MET A 48 -6.50 9.06 -3.84
CA MET A 48 -5.16 8.65 -4.25
C MET A 48 -5.20 7.96 -5.60
N GLU A 49 -4.53 8.56 -6.59
CA GLU A 49 -4.35 7.99 -7.92
C GLU A 49 -3.53 6.70 -7.85
N GLU A 50 -3.86 5.72 -8.71
CA GLU A 50 -3.29 4.38 -8.68
C GLU A 50 -1.76 4.37 -8.91
N GLU A 51 -1.26 5.36 -9.64
CA GLU A 51 0.16 5.56 -9.94
C GLU A 51 1.00 5.74 -8.68
N ILE A 52 0.44 6.36 -7.63
CA ILE A 52 1.14 6.64 -6.37
C ILE A 52 1.50 5.36 -5.61
N PRO A 53 0.54 4.49 -5.22
CA PRO A 53 0.87 3.23 -4.55
C PRO A 53 1.64 2.27 -5.47
N ARG A 54 1.44 2.32 -6.80
CA ARG A 54 2.27 1.55 -7.76
C ARG A 54 3.73 1.99 -7.75
N GLU A 55 4.00 3.29 -7.71
CA GLU A 55 5.37 3.80 -7.60
C GLU A 55 5.99 3.37 -6.26
N LEU A 56 5.27 3.57 -5.14
CA LEU A 56 5.73 3.16 -3.82
C LEU A 56 6.04 1.66 -3.77
N ALA A 57 5.14 0.83 -4.30
CA ALA A 57 5.30 -0.62 -4.41
C ALA A 57 6.59 -1.04 -5.15
N ARG A 58 6.95 -0.31 -6.21
CA ARG A 58 8.15 -0.55 -7.01
C ARG A 58 9.43 -0.12 -6.28
N LEU A 59 9.37 0.95 -5.50
CA LEU A 59 10.52 1.49 -4.78
C LEU A 59 10.85 0.70 -3.51
N CYS A 60 9.85 0.14 -2.83
CA CYS A 60 10.05 -0.70 -1.64
C CYS A 60 10.68 -2.07 -1.97
N HIS A 61 11.26 -2.73 -0.95
CA HIS A 61 11.74 -4.10 -1.07
C HIS A 61 10.61 -5.07 -1.49
N PRO A 62 10.88 -6.14 -2.24
CA PRO A 62 9.89 -7.14 -2.63
C PRO A 62 9.06 -7.70 -1.47
N GLY A 63 7.83 -8.07 -1.81
CA GLY A 63 6.79 -8.66 -0.95
C GLY A 63 5.42 -8.52 -1.62
N PRO A 64 4.31 -8.80 -0.91
CA PRO A 64 2.99 -8.81 -1.53
C PRO A 64 2.55 -7.43 -2.03
N ARG A 65 1.88 -7.41 -3.18
CA ARG A 65 1.33 -6.20 -3.83
C ARG A 65 -0.13 -6.47 -4.18
N LEU A 66 -1.05 -5.85 -3.44
CA LEU A 66 -2.49 -6.13 -3.53
C LEU A 66 -3.22 -4.91 -4.09
N ALA A 67 -3.69 -5.02 -5.33
CA ALA A 67 -4.53 -4.01 -5.96
C ALA A 67 -5.99 -4.47 -5.94
N PHE A 68 -6.84 -3.85 -5.14
CA PHE A 68 -8.26 -4.19 -5.08
C PHE A 68 -9.06 -3.37 -6.09
N ALA A 69 -9.93 -4.01 -6.88
CA ALA A 69 -10.80 -3.33 -7.83
C ALA A 69 -11.75 -2.33 -7.13
N GLY A 70 -12.10 -2.60 -5.87
CA GLY A 70 -12.90 -1.72 -5.03
C GLY A 70 -12.42 -1.66 -3.59
N GLY A 71 -13.11 -0.89 -2.75
CA GLY A 71 -12.80 -0.73 -1.32
C GLY A 71 -12.49 0.70 -0.90
N GLY A 72 -12.28 1.62 -1.85
CA GLY A 72 -11.98 3.02 -1.60
C GLY A 72 -10.71 3.22 -0.79
N HIS A 73 -10.58 4.39 -0.17
CA HIS A 73 -9.34 4.82 0.49
C HIS A 73 -8.89 3.98 1.69
N ASN A 74 -9.82 3.25 2.31
CA ASN A 74 -9.54 2.51 3.54
C ASN A 74 -9.70 1.01 3.31
N VAL A 75 -8.86 0.42 2.47
CA VAL A 75 -8.87 -1.03 2.17
C VAL A 75 -8.70 -1.90 3.42
N GLN A 76 -8.04 -1.40 4.46
CA GLN A 76 -7.94 -2.09 5.76
C GLN A 76 -9.29 -2.23 6.49
N LYS A 77 -10.30 -1.43 6.12
CA LYS A 77 -11.68 -1.56 6.63
C LYS A 77 -12.56 -2.38 5.70
N THR A 78 -12.44 -2.17 4.40
CA THR A 78 -13.36 -2.73 3.38
C THR A 78 -12.89 -4.05 2.78
N ARG A 79 -11.62 -4.40 2.96
CA ARG A 79 -10.95 -5.63 2.53
C ARG A 79 -10.13 -6.24 3.68
N ALA A 80 -10.62 -6.07 4.91
CA ALA A 80 -9.90 -6.44 6.13
C ALA A 80 -9.50 -7.92 6.16
N GLU A 81 -10.42 -8.81 5.78
CA GLU A 81 -10.16 -10.26 5.74
C GLU A 81 -9.09 -10.63 4.72
N GLN A 82 -9.14 -10.05 3.53
CA GLN A 82 -8.17 -10.28 2.47
C GLN A 82 -6.78 -9.75 2.86
N VAL A 83 -6.73 -8.54 3.42
CA VAL A 83 -5.48 -7.92 3.89
C VAL A 83 -4.89 -8.72 5.06
N ALA A 84 -5.71 -9.11 6.03
CA ALA A 84 -5.27 -9.91 7.17
C ALA A 84 -4.76 -11.29 6.72
N GLY A 85 -5.48 -11.98 5.84
CA GLY A 85 -5.06 -13.28 5.32
C GLY A 85 -3.76 -13.21 4.52
N ALA A 86 -3.56 -12.15 3.73
CA ALA A 86 -2.30 -11.92 3.03
C ALA A 86 -1.15 -11.60 3.99
N LEU A 87 -1.41 -10.79 5.02
CA LEU A 87 -0.43 -10.44 6.04
C LEU A 87 0.02 -11.67 6.84
N THR A 88 -0.91 -12.53 7.27
CA THR A 88 -0.58 -13.76 8.01
C THR A 88 0.30 -14.69 7.19
N ARG A 89 -0.10 -15.01 5.95
CA ARG A 89 0.71 -15.86 5.06
C ARG A 89 2.10 -15.27 4.82
N TRP A 90 2.16 -13.97 4.55
CA TRP A 90 3.42 -13.31 4.28
C TRP A 90 4.36 -13.29 5.49
N ILE A 91 3.82 -13.13 6.71
CA ILE A 91 4.63 -13.24 7.94
C ILE A 91 5.20 -14.64 8.08
N GLU A 92 4.40 -15.68 7.81
CA GLU A 92 4.86 -17.07 7.83
C GLU A 92 6.01 -17.27 6.82
N ASP A 93 5.84 -16.83 5.57
CA ASP A 93 6.87 -16.94 4.52
C ASP A 93 8.18 -16.21 4.88
N VAL A 94 8.08 -15.05 5.53
CA VAL A 94 9.25 -14.28 5.98
C VAL A 94 9.98 -15.02 7.11
N LEU A 95 9.26 -15.68 8.01
CA LEU A 95 9.84 -16.41 9.13
C LEU A 95 10.47 -17.75 8.71
N THR A 96 10.02 -18.35 7.60
CA THR A 96 10.59 -19.60 7.08
C THR A 96 11.78 -19.39 6.13
N GLU A 97 12.19 -18.14 5.90
CA GLU A 97 13.27 -17.76 4.97
C GLU A 97 13.04 -18.17 3.50
N ASP A 98 11.82 -18.54 3.11
CA ASP A 98 11.43 -18.85 1.71
C ASP A 98 11.33 -17.60 0.82
N THR A 99 12.03 -16.53 1.18
CA THR A 99 12.00 -15.22 0.53
C THR A 99 13.22 -15.02 -0.36
N GLU A 100 13.47 -15.95 -1.28
CA GLU A 100 14.36 -15.69 -2.41
C GLU A 100 13.71 -14.69 -3.38
N GLY A 101 13.89 -13.40 -3.08
CA GLY A 101 14.28 -12.36 -4.04
C GLY A 101 13.39 -12.02 -5.26
N GLU A 102 12.23 -12.62 -5.46
CA GLU A 102 11.43 -12.32 -6.65
C GLU A 102 10.45 -11.16 -6.42
N GLN A 103 10.47 -10.19 -7.33
CA GLN A 103 9.43 -9.15 -7.40
C GLN A 103 8.08 -9.84 -7.63
N GLN A 104 7.29 -10.02 -6.58
CA GLN A 104 5.94 -10.53 -6.73
C GLN A 104 5.12 -9.55 -7.57
N SER A 105 4.59 -10.04 -8.69
CA SER A 105 3.69 -9.27 -9.55
C SER A 105 2.48 -8.80 -8.75
N THR A 106 1.99 -7.59 -9.04
CA THR A 106 0.77 -7.08 -8.42
C THR A 106 -0.39 -8.02 -8.67
N GLN A 107 -1.05 -8.43 -7.59
CA GLN A 107 -2.23 -9.27 -7.62
C GLN A 107 -3.46 -8.36 -7.64
N SER A 108 -4.21 -8.41 -8.74
CA SER A 108 -5.53 -7.76 -8.84
C SER A 108 -6.57 -8.62 -8.14
N LEU A 109 -7.20 -8.07 -7.11
CA LEU A 109 -8.21 -8.73 -6.28
C LEU A 109 -9.56 -8.02 -6.44
N PRO A 110 -10.69 -8.76 -6.32
CA PRO A 110 -12.02 -8.16 -6.34
C PRO A 110 -12.30 -7.21 -5.14
#